data_AF-A0A3Q9EDS1-F1
#
_entry.id   AF-A0A3Q9EDS1-F1
#
_cell.length_a   1.000
_cell.length_b   1.000
_cell.length_c   1.000
_cell.angle_alpha   90.00
_cell.angle_beta   90.00
_cell.angle_gamma   90.00
#
_symmetry.space_group_name_H-M   'P 1'
#
loop_
_entity.id
_entity.type
_entity.pdbx_description
1 polymer ?
#
loop_
_entity_poly.entity_id
_entity_poly.type
_entity_poly.pdbx_seq_one_letter_code
_entity_poly.pdbx_strand_id
1 'polypeptide(L)'
;MRDHFEIRDHDAAGRIGRLEVPRAGVTVETPALLPVVNPNVLTVEPSRLAAEFGAEMLITNSYIIRSTDRIRDRVLDQGLHDFLGFDGAIMTDSGSFQLAEYGEIDVTTEEIIEFQRRIGSDVATPVDVPTPPDVDRERAERELATTRQAIADAEAAETGEMLVNAPVQGSTFPDLREEAGRHASASDLDVFPVGAMVPLLNSYRYAEVVEAVRAAKRGLAPDAPVHLFGAGHPMMLALAVAAGCDLFDSAAYALMARDGRYLTVSGTEHLESMEYFPCSCPVCAEYTPADLRAMDDGAGPDDEDRSAEQLLAEHNLHVTFEELRRVKAAIRSGNLLQLVDRRARGHPAMLDGFRTLLDHADELERTDPVSKDAFFYTSHESARRPEVSRHHDRLSRLAVPDRLLLTESDAPSNHEYDAVWRIKPPFGPFPRALSETYPLTAEVPDRIDGAAQVAAAEGVASLVDANPDADITLGHDDWVARAVEAVPDSVDVENLRFIGR
;
A
#
# COMPACT_ATOMS: atom_id res chain seq x y z
N MET A 1 13.07 18.99 10.58
CA MET A 1 13.73 18.26 9.44
C MET A 1 13.62 16.78 9.78
N ARG A 2 13.16 15.94 8.84
CA ARG A 2 12.69 14.56 9.08
C ARG A 2 13.85 13.58 9.34
N ASP A 3 14.52 13.80 10.46
CA ASP A 3 15.77 13.12 10.82
C ASP A 3 15.55 11.68 11.31
N HIS A 4 14.28 11.26 11.45
CA HIS A 4 13.90 9.98 12.04
C HIS A 4 13.43 8.93 11.03
N PHE A 5 13.35 9.24 9.72
CA PHE A 5 12.94 8.26 8.72
C PHE A 5 13.93 8.15 7.56
N GLU A 6 14.50 6.96 7.38
CA GLU A 6 15.42 6.65 6.29
C GLU A 6 14.81 5.62 5.34
N ILE A 7 14.84 5.89 4.05
CA ILE A 7 14.40 4.95 3.02
C ILE A 7 15.56 4.02 2.61
N ARG A 8 15.30 2.72 2.53
CA ARG A 8 16.27 1.67 2.18
C ARG A 8 16.07 1.13 0.78
N ASP A 9 14.85 0.71 0.47
CA ASP A 9 14.49 0.08 -0.80
C ASP A 9 13.18 0.68 -1.33
N HIS A 10 12.98 0.64 -2.64
CA HIS A 10 11.80 1.14 -3.34
C HIS A 10 11.29 0.14 -4.37
N ASP A 11 9.97 0.10 -4.56
CA ASP A 11 9.33 -0.47 -5.75
C ASP A 11 7.95 0.16 -5.95
N ALA A 12 7.64 0.66 -7.15
CA ALA A 12 6.59 1.65 -7.36
C ALA A 12 6.73 2.83 -6.37
N ALA A 13 5.66 3.20 -5.66
CA ALA A 13 5.74 4.15 -4.55
C ALA A 13 5.92 3.48 -3.17
N GLY A 14 5.92 2.15 -3.13
CA GLY A 14 6.20 1.39 -1.91
C GLY A 14 7.67 1.48 -1.54
N ARG A 15 7.95 1.34 -0.24
CA ARG A 15 9.31 1.41 0.27
C ARG A 15 9.51 0.62 1.54
N ILE A 16 10.74 0.14 1.71
CA ILE A 16 11.23 -0.33 3.01
C ILE A 16 11.98 0.84 3.64
N GLY A 17 11.61 1.20 4.86
CA GLY A 17 12.23 2.30 5.60
C GLY A 17 12.62 1.90 7.01
N ARG A 18 13.31 2.81 7.69
CA ARG A 18 13.65 2.73 9.11
C ARG A 18 13.13 3.97 9.79
N LEU A 19 12.16 3.80 10.68
CA LEU A 19 11.62 4.85 11.54
C LEU A 19 12.29 4.75 12.90
N GLU A 20 13.22 5.65 13.20
CA GLU A 20 13.76 5.82 14.54
C GLU A 20 12.69 6.42 15.45
N VAL A 21 12.50 5.84 16.62
CA VAL A 21 11.57 6.32 17.64
C VAL A 21 12.39 6.64 18.89
N PRO A 22 12.92 7.88 19.01
CA PRO A 22 13.97 8.21 19.97
C PRO A 22 13.59 7.92 21.42
N ARG A 23 12.36 8.25 21.80
CA ARG A 23 11.85 8.06 23.15
C ARG A 23 11.83 6.60 23.61
N ALA A 24 11.44 5.68 22.73
CA ALA A 24 11.49 4.24 22.97
C ALA A 24 12.91 3.67 22.83
N GLY A 25 13.82 4.39 22.16
CA GLY A 25 15.16 3.90 21.85
C GLY A 25 15.17 2.75 20.84
N VAL A 26 14.16 2.66 19.97
CA VAL A 26 14.02 1.60 18.97
C VAL A 26 13.98 2.15 17.54
N THR A 27 14.19 1.26 16.58
CA THR A 27 14.00 1.55 15.16
C THR A 27 13.00 0.54 14.59
N VAL A 28 11.94 1.04 13.95
CA VAL A 28 10.89 0.23 13.34
C VAL A 28 11.16 0.10 11.84
N GLU A 29 11.20 -1.12 11.30
CA GLU A 29 11.31 -1.37 9.86
C GLU A 29 9.93 -1.28 9.18
N THR A 30 9.75 -0.31 8.29
CA THR A 30 8.51 -0.14 7.52
C THR A 30 8.57 -0.95 6.21
N PRO A 31 7.43 -1.39 5.64
CA PRO A 31 6.07 -1.18 6.13
C PRO A 31 5.73 -2.03 7.37
N ALA A 32 5.05 -1.43 8.35
CA ALA A 32 4.76 -2.03 9.66
C ALA A 32 3.29 -1.95 10.05
N LEU A 33 2.80 -2.98 10.77
CA LEU A 33 1.48 -3.02 11.38
C LEU A 33 1.62 -2.71 12.88
N LEU A 34 0.75 -1.84 13.36
CA LEU A 34 0.53 -1.50 14.76
C LEU A 34 -0.79 -2.17 15.19
N PRO A 35 -0.76 -3.32 15.88
CA PRO A 35 -1.98 -3.91 16.42
C PRO A 35 -2.62 -2.92 17.38
N VAL A 36 -3.92 -2.65 17.22
CA VAL A 36 -4.67 -1.81 18.15
C VAL A 36 -4.93 -2.61 19.42
N VAL A 37 -4.54 -2.04 20.55
CA VAL A 37 -4.76 -2.61 21.88
C VAL A 37 -5.77 -1.74 22.62
N ASN A 38 -6.88 -2.35 23.04
CA ASN A 38 -7.83 -1.73 23.96
C ASN A 38 -7.48 -2.13 25.41
N PRO A 39 -7.02 -1.20 26.27
CA PRO A 39 -6.64 -1.51 27.65
C PRO A 39 -7.77 -2.11 28.52
N ASN A 40 -9.02 -1.99 28.09
CA ASN A 40 -10.17 -2.56 28.79
C ASN A 40 -10.48 -4.01 28.39
N VAL A 41 -10.08 -4.43 27.19
CA VAL A 41 -10.39 -5.75 26.62
C VAL A 41 -9.20 -6.22 25.81
N LEU A 42 -8.41 -7.14 26.40
CA LEU A 42 -7.24 -7.71 25.76
C LEU A 42 -7.62 -9.07 25.14
N THR A 43 -7.76 -9.11 23.82
CA THR A 43 -7.97 -10.37 23.09
C THR A 43 -6.65 -11.14 22.98
N VAL A 44 -5.55 -10.44 22.70
CA VAL A 44 -4.18 -10.97 22.71
C VAL A 44 -3.35 -10.06 23.62
N GLU A 45 -2.58 -10.66 24.54
CA GLU A 45 -1.72 -9.90 25.46
C GLU A 45 -0.65 -9.11 24.69
N PRO A 46 -0.41 -7.82 25.00
CA PRO A 46 0.52 -7.01 24.22
C PRO A 46 1.96 -7.55 24.23
N SER A 47 2.40 -8.17 25.32
CA SER A 47 3.70 -8.83 25.42
C SER A 47 3.90 -9.96 24.39
N ARG A 48 2.81 -10.62 23.99
CA ARG A 48 2.83 -11.67 22.95
C ARG A 48 2.91 -11.09 21.54
N LEU A 49 2.43 -9.87 21.31
CA LEU A 49 2.45 -9.22 19.99
C LEU A 49 3.87 -9.13 19.42
N ALA A 50 4.83 -8.70 20.25
CA ALA A 50 6.24 -8.69 19.88
C ALA A 50 6.82 -10.10 19.74
N ALA A 51 6.66 -10.92 20.78
CA ALA A 51 7.33 -12.21 20.90
C ALA A 51 6.91 -13.24 19.83
N GLU A 52 5.64 -13.24 19.44
CA GLU A 52 5.06 -14.26 18.56
C GLU A 52 4.86 -13.80 17.12
N PHE A 53 4.52 -12.52 16.92
CA PHE A 53 4.16 -11.98 15.60
C PHE A 53 5.23 -11.05 15.02
N GLY A 54 6.16 -10.57 15.86
CA GLY A 54 7.18 -9.61 15.46
C GLY A 54 6.66 -8.18 15.37
N ALA A 55 5.66 -7.81 16.18
CA ALA A 55 5.23 -6.43 16.29
C ALA A 55 6.32 -5.57 16.94
N GLU A 56 6.90 -4.65 16.18
CA GLU A 56 7.90 -3.67 16.67
C GLU A 56 7.24 -2.42 17.27
N MET A 57 5.96 -2.21 16.94
CA MET A 57 5.16 -1.08 17.37
C MET A 57 3.70 -1.52 17.58
N LEU A 58 2.99 -0.86 18.50
CA LEU A 58 1.54 -1.00 18.66
C LEU A 58 0.87 0.37 18.80
N ILE A 59 -0.45 0.40 18.73
CA ILE A 59 -1.23 1.62 19.01
C ILE A 59 -2.29 1.35 20.09
N THR A 60 -2.51 2.34 20.95
CA THR A 60 -3.65 2.36 21.88
C THR A 60 -4.33 3.72 21.88
N ASN A 61 -5.42 3.88 22.63
CA ASN A 61 -6.20 5.11 22.63
C ASN A 61 -6.02 5.86 23.96
N SER A 62 -5.31 7.00 23.90
CA SER A 62 -5.02 7.81 25.09
C SER A 62 -6.27 8.44 25.69
N TYR A 63 -7.30 8.73 24.89
CA TYR A 63 -8.56 9.26 25.39
C TYR A 63 -9.33 8.23 26.23
N ILE A 64 -9.38 6.96 25.80
CA ILE A 64 -9.95 5.87 26.59
C ILE A 64 -9.19 5.72 27.92
N ILE A 65 -7.85 5.75 27.87
CA ILE A 65 -7.01 5.66 29.07
C ILE A 65 -7.34 6.83 30.02
N ARG A 66 -7.32 8.07 29.53
CA ARG A 66 -7.62 9.30 30.30
C ARG A 66 -9.00 9.26 30.95
N SER A 67 -10.00 8.76 30.22
CA SER A 67 -11.40 8.78 30.63
C SER A 67 -11.76 7.65 31.59
N THR A 68 -10.86 6.66 31.77
CA THR A 68 -11.07 5.52 32.66
C THR A 68 -10.20 5.68 33.90
N ASP A 69 -10.72 6.29 34.98
CA ASP A 69 -9.94 6.64 36.20
C ASP A 69 -8.99 5.55 36.68
N ARG A 70 -9.49 4.30 36.81
CA ARG A 70 -8.68 3.15 37.26
C ARG A 70 -7.49 2.85 36.33
N ILE A 71 -7.66 3.03 35.02
CA ILE A 71 -6.59 2.80 34.04
C ILE A 71 -5.67 4.00 34.01
N ARG A 72 -6.22 5.22 33.92
CA ARG A 72 -5.47 6.47 33.95
C ARG A 72 -4.48 6.50 35.11
N ASP A 73 -4.96 6.27 36.33
CA ASP A 73 -4.15 6.44 37.54
C ASP A 73 -3.04 5.38 37.59
N ARG A 74 -3.29 4.16 37.12
CA ARG A 74 -2.26 3.11 37.00
C ARG A 74 -1.21 3.46 35.95
N VAL A 75 -1.64 3.88 34.76
CA VAL A 75 -0.73 4.24 33.67
C VAL A 75 0.11 5.48 34.04
N LEU A 76 -0.45 6.44 34.78
CA LEU A 76 0.30 7.59 35.29
C LEU A 76 1.34 7.22 36.36
N ASP A 77 1.08 6.17 37.14
CA ASP A 77 1.99 5.71 38.20
C ASP A 77 3.15 4.88 37.64
N GLN A 78 2.86 3.91 36.76
CA GLN A 78 3.85 2.95 36.26
C GLN A 78 4.37 3.23 34.85
N GLY A 79 3.69 4.08 34.07
CA GLY A 79 4.00 4.31 32.64
C GLY A 79 3.31 3.33 31.70
N LEU A 80 3.21 3.71 30.42
CA LEU A 80 2.45 2.98 29.40
C LEU A 80 3.11 1.66 28.98
N HIS A 81 4.43 1.63 28.83
CA HIS A 81 5.17 0.40 28.51
C HIS A 81 5.01 -0.66 29.59
N ASP A 82 5.27 -0.32 30.86
CA ASP A 82 5.10 -1.24 31.99
C ASP A 82 3.63 -1.66 32.17
N PHE A 83 2.68 -0.77 31.86
CA PHE A 83 1.26 -1.10 31.90
C PHE A 83 0.87 -2.15 30.86
N LEU A 84 1.39 -2.04 29.63
CA LEU A 84 1.07 -2.98 28.55
C LEU A 84 2.02 -4.18 28.52
N GLY A 85 3.17 -4.12 29.20
CA GLY A 85 4.22 -5.14 29.10
C GLY A 85 4.80 -5.22 27.68
N PHE A 86 4.99 -4.08 27.02
CA PHE A 86 5.46 -4.01 25.62
C PHE A 86 6.72 -3.14 25.51
N ASP A 87 7.81 -3.77 25.07
CA ASP A 87 9.14 -3.13 24.96
C ASP A 87 9.35 -2.38 23.63
N GLY A 88 8.48 -2.58 22.64
CA GLY A 88 8.53 -1.86 21.37
C GLY A 88 7.90 -0.46 21.48
N ALA A 89 7.84 0.27 20.36
CA ALA A 89 7.28 1.61 20.34
C ALA A 89 5.74 1.61 20.52
N ILE A 90 5.22 2.57 21.27
CA ILE A 90 3.80 2.72 21.54
C ILE A 90 3.30 4.04 20.97
N MET A 91 2.46 3.96 19.93
CA MET A 91 1.67 5.08 19.46
C MET A 91 0.39 5.23 20.28
N THR A 92 -0.04 6.47 20.50
CA THR A 92 -1.35 6.75 21.07
C THR A 92 -2.21 7.60 20.15
N ASP A 93 -3.41 7.12 19.87
CA ASP A 93 -4.47 7.91 19.27
C ASP A 93 -5.06 8.91 20.29
N SER A 94 -5.58 10.03 19.81
CA SER A 94 -6.16 11.13 20.59
C SER A 94 -7.64 10.94 20.92
N GLY A 95 -8.29 9.94 20.32
CA GLY A 95 -9.73 9.73 20.44
C GLY A 95 -10.55 10.37 19.32
N SER A 96 -9.91 10.80 18.23
CA SER A 96 -10.58 11.32 17.03
C SER A 96 -11.61 10.33 16.46
N PHE A 97 -11.41 9.02 16.62
CA PHE A 97 -12.42 8.03 16.27
C PHE A 97 -13.72 8.19 17.09
N GLN A 98 -13.63 8.45 18.41
CA GLN A 98 -14.78 8.73 19.26
C GLN A 98 -15.45 10.05 18.86
N LEU A 99 -14.70 11.06 18.41
CA LEU A 99 -15.27 12.27 17.83
C LEU A 99 -16.11 11.94 16.58
N ALA A 100 -15.63 11.02 15.73
CA ALA A 100 -16.36 10.57 14.54
C ALA A 100 -17.64 9.79 14.88
N GLU A 101 -17.60 8.95 15.90
CA GLU A 101 -18.70 8.05 16.28
C GLU A 101 -19.75 8.72 17.18
N TYR A 102 -19.31 9.54 18.13
CA TYR A 102 -20.16 10.11 19.20
C TYR A 102 -20.31 11.64 19.11
N GLY A 103 -19.54 12.33 18.27
CA GLY A 103 -19.71 13.75 17.96
C GLY A 103 -19.15 14.76 18.98
N GLU A 104 -18.66 14.30 20.14
CA GLU A 104 -18.09 15.17 21.17
C GLU A 104 -16.81 14.56 21.77
N ILE A 105 -15.78 15.39 21.93
CA ILE A 105 -14.57 15.08 22.69
C ILE A 105 -14.28 16.26 23.64
N ASP A 106 -14.06 15.97 24.92
CA ASP A 106 -13.83 16.98 25.97
C ASP A 106 -12.35 17.01 26.36
N VAL A 107 -11.50 17.32 25.38
CA VAL A 107 -10.05 17.52 25.53
C VAL A 107 -9.51 18.36 24.38
N THR A 108 -8.60 19.30 24.66
CA THR A 108 -7.89 20.04 23.61
C THR A 108 -6.66 19.29 23.12
N THR A 109 -6.05 19.75 22.01
CA THR A 109 -4.79 19.19 21.52
C THR A 109 -3.67 19.32 22.56
N GLU A 110 -3.53 20.47 23.19
CA GLU A 110 -2.49 20.70 24.20
C GLU A 110 -2.66 19.76 25.40
N GLU A 111 -3.89 19.61 25.88
CA GLU A 111 -4.20 18.73 27.01
C GLU A 111 -3.93 17.25 26.69
N ILE A 112 -4.29 16.78 25.49
CA ILE A 112 -4.06 15.38 25.11
C ILE A 112 -2.59 15.10 24.85
N ILE A 113 -1.85 16.01 24.20
CA ILE A 113 -0.41 15.85 23.95
C ILE A 113 0.35 15.85 25.27
N GLU A 114 0.00 16.73 26.22
CA GLU A 114 0.60 16.70 27.56
C GLU A 114 0.31 15.37 28.26
N PHE A 115 -0.93 14.87 28.19
CA PHE A 115 -1.30 13.59 28.78
C PHE A 115 -0.51 12.42 28.16
N GLN A 116 -0.45 12.35 26.82
CA GLN A 116 0.30 11.34 26.08
C GLN A 116 1.79 11.36 26.45
N ARG A 117 2.37 12.56 26.61
CA ARG A 117 3.73 12.71 27.12
C ARG A 117 3.88 12.19 28.54
N ARG A 118 2.94 12.51 29.45
CA ARG A 118 3.01 12.09 30.85
C ARG A 118 2.88 10.58 31.04
N ILE A 119 2.08 9.91 30.21
CA ILE A 119 1.92 8.46 30.29
C ILE A 119 3.07 7.68 29.64
N GLY A 120 3.95 8.33 28.88
CA GLY A 120 5.04 7.63 28.20
C GLY A 120 4.70 7.13 26.81
N SER A 121 3.83 7.82 26.07
CA SER A 121 3.65 7.55 24.64
C SER A 121 4.90 7.92 23.86
N ASP A 122 5.25 7.13 22.83
CA ASP A 122 6.40 7.38 21.96
C ASP A 122 6.04 8.17 20.71
N VAL A 123 4.83 7.95 20.20
CA VAL A 123 4.27 8.70 19.09
C VAL A 123 2.87 9.20 19.46
N ALA A 124 2.76 10.51 19.55
CA ALA A 124 1.55 11.21 19.93
C ALA A 124 0.67 11.56 18.73
N THR A 125 -0.62 11.75 18.97
CA THR A 125 -1.59 12.20 17.95
C THR A 125 -2.36 13.40 18.49
N PRO A 126 -2.50 14.49 17.72
CA PRO A 126 -3.36 15.62 18.08
C PRO A 126 -4.85 15.28 17.93
N VAL A 127 -5.74 16.15 18.43
CA VAL A 127 -7.19 15.99 18.26
C VAL A 127 -7.60 16.52 16.88
N ASP A 128 -7.44 15.70 15.84
CA ASP A 128 -7.87 16.02 14.48
C ASP A 128 -9.36 15.72 14.24
N VAL A 129 -9.91 16.25 13.13
CA VAL A 129 -11.30 15.98 12.73
C VAL A 129 -11.31 15.00 11.57
N PRO A 130 -11.69 13.72 11.79
CA PRO A 130 -11.76 12.72 10.74
C PRO A 130 -13.01 12.91 9.89
N THR A 131 -12.98 13.90 9.00
CA THR A 131 -14.08 14.24 8.09
C THR A 131 -14.53 13.01 7.30
N PRO A 132 -15.79 12.54 7.46
CA PRO A 132 -16.32 11.39 6.75
C PRO A 132 -16.23 11.54 5.23
N PRO A 133 -16.22 10.45 4.46
CA PRO A 133 -16.33 10.52 3.00
C PRO A 133 -17.67 11.15 2.58
N ASP A 134 -17.68 11.75 1.39
CA ASP A 134 -18.88 12.24 0.68
C ASP A 134 -19.68 13.36 1.41
N VAL A 135 -19.04 14.06 2.35
CA VAL A 135 -19.59 15.30 2.89
C VAL A 135 -19.52 16.42 1.85
N ASP A 136 -20.31 17.48 2.06
CA ASP A 136 -20.19 18.67 1.22
C ASP A 136 -18.81 19.35 1.40
N ARG A 137 -18.38 20.06 0.36
CA ARG A 137 -17.05 20.69 0.31
C ARG A 137 -16.87 21.74 1.40
N GLU A 138 -17.92 22.50 1.73
CA GLU A 138 -17.88 23.53 2.78
C GLU A 138 -17.61 22.91 4.16
N ARG A 139 -18.24 21.78 4.46
CA ARG A 139 -17.98 20.99 5.65
C ARG A 139 -16.56 20.44 5.67
N ALA A 140 -16.10 19.87 4.57
CA ALA A 140 -14.73 19.35 4.48
C ALA A 140 -13.68 20.44 4.71
N GLU A 141 -13.84 21.62 4.10
CA GLU A 141 -12.93 22.76 4.29
C GLU A 141 -12.94 23.28 5.74
N ARG A 142 -14.12 23.39 6.36
CA ARG A 142 -14.26 23.84 7.76
C ARG A 142 -13.61 22.87 8.74
N GLU A 143 -13.88 21.58 8.62
CA GLU A 143 -13.31 20.54 9.50
C GLU A 143 -11.79 20.38 9.26
N LEU A 144 -11.33 20.53 8.01
CA LEU A 144 -9.91 20.56 7.69
C LEU A 144 -9.23 21.77 8.36
N ALA A 145 -9.86 22.95 8.40
CA ALA A 145 -9.31 24.10 9.12
C ALA A 145 -9.11 23.83 10.61
N THR A 146 -10.01 23.10 11.26
CA THR A 146 -9.83 22.65 12.66
C THR A 146 -8.62 21.71 12.79
N THR A 147 -8.45 20.77 11.84
CA THR A 147 -7.28 19.87 11.83
C THR A 147 -5.96 20.63 11.65
N ARG A 148 -5.95 21.69 10.82
CA ARG A 148 -4.77 22.56 10.67
C ARG A 148 -4.41 23.28 11.97
N GLN A 149 -5.42 23.75 12.69
CA GLN A 149 -5.20 24.35 14.00
C GLN A 149 -4.62 23.32 14.98
N ALA A 150 -5.16 22.11 15.01
CA ALA A 150 -4.64 21.03 15.86
C ALA A 150 -3.17 20.67 15.54
N ILE A 151 -2.77 20.68 14.26
CA ILE A 151 -1.36 20.51 13.87
C ILE A 151 -0.49 21.64 14.43
N ALA A 152 -0.93 22.90 14.30
CA ALA A 152 -0.19 24.05 14.82
C ALA A 152 -0.10 24.04 16.36
N ASP A 153 -1.16 23.63 17.05
CA ASP A 153 -1.18 23.51 18.53
C ASP A 153 -0.23 22.40 18.99
N ALA A 154 -0.17 21.29 18.26
CA ALA A 154 0.75 20.18 18.54
C ALA A 154 2.21 20.55 18.29
N GLU A 155 2.50 21.31 17.23
CA GLU A 155 3.82 21.85 16.92
C GLU A 155 4.31 22.83 17.99
N ALA A 156 3.40 23.58 18.61
CA ALA A 156 3.71 24.50 19.70
C ALA A 156 3.86 23.81 21.08
N ALA A 157 3.46 22.54 21.20
CA ALA A 157 3.48 21.80 22.46
C ALA A 157 4.87 21.26 22.81
N GLU A 158 5.16 21.10 24.09
CA GLU A 158 6.39 20.45 24.56
C GLU A 158 6.28 18.93 24.43
N THR A 159 7.07 18.34 23.53
CA THR A 159 7.05 16.91 23.21
C THR A 159 8.33 16.17 23.62
N GLY A 160 9.44 16.87 23.84
CA GLY A 160 10.75 16.26 24.09
C GLY A 160 11.19 15.35 22.94
N GLU A 161 11.46 14.07 23.26
CA GLU A 161 11.85 13.03 22.28
C GLU A 161 10.65 12.26 21.69
N MET A 162 9.43 12.61 22.10
CA MET A 162 8.20 12.00 21.59
C MET A 162 7.92 12.51 20.19
N LEU A 163 7.74 11.59 19.24
CA LEU A 163 7.31 11.95 17.88
C LEU A 163 5.84 12.34 17.88
N VAL A 164 5.41 13.07 16.86
CA VAL A 164 4.02 13.52 16.74
C VAL A 164 3.48 13.30 15.32
N ASN A 165 2.25 12.81 15.26
CA ASN A 165 1.48 12.68 14.03
C ASN A 165 0.97 14.05 13.52
N ALA A 166 1.00 14.26 12.21
CA ALA A 166 0.40 15.38 11.49
C ALA A 166 -0.72 14.86 10.55
N PRO A 167 -1.97 14.73 11.02
CA PRO A 167 -3.03 14.09 10.26
C PRO A 167 -3.41 14.85 8.98
N VAL A 168 -3.43 14.13 7.86
CA VAL A 168 -3.86 14.60 6.54
C VAL A 168 -5.33 14.22 6.33
N GLN A 169 -6.21 15.20 6.46
CA GLN A 169 -7.66 15.08 6.26
C GLN A 169 -8.11 15.72 4.94
N GLY A 170 -9.41 15.69 4.63
CA GLY A 170 -9.96 16.28 3.40
C GLY A 170 -11.10 15.48 2.74
N SER A 171 -11.72 14.53 3.44
CA SER A 171 -12.79 13.68 2.89
C SER A 171 -12.34 12.97 1.59
N THR A 172 -13.22 12.88 0.60
CA THR A 172 -12.99 12.30 -0.73
C THR A 172 -12.55 13.33 -1.79
N PHE A 173 -12.10 14.53 -1.36
CA PHE A 173 -11.65 15.60 -2.28
C PHE A 173 -10.12 15.56 -2.48
N PRO A 174 -9.61 15.17 -3.68
CA PRO A 174 -8.17 15.06 -3.90
C PRO A 174 -7.40 16.38 -3.75
N ASP A 175 -8.00 17.51 -4.16
CA ASP A 175 -7.39 18.84 -4.01
C ASP A 175 -7.18 19.21 -2.54
N LEU A 176 -8.16 18.92 -1.68
CA LEU A 176 -8.05 19.16 -0.24
C LEU A 176 -7.02 18.24 0.41
N ARG A 177 -6.95 16.97 0.00
CA ARG A 177 -5.95 16.01 0.50
C ARG A 177 -4.52 16.44 0.15
N GLU A 178 -4.31 16.93 -1.07
CA GLU A 178 -3.00 17.42 -1.49
C GLU A 178 -2.62 18.71 -0.74
N GLU A 179 -3.56 19.64 -0.56
CA GLU A 179 -3.31 20.85 0.24
C GLU A 179 -3.04 20.54 1.71
N ALA A 180 -3.79 19.61 2.29
CA ALA A 180 -3.58 19.12 3.65
C ALA A 180 -2.20 18.45 3.79
N GLY A 181 -1.79 17.64 2.81
CA GLY A 181 -0.46 17.05 2.76
C GLY A 181 0.65 18.12 2.73
N ARG A 182 0.50 19.17 1.91
CA ARG A 182 1.46 20.30 1.88
C ARG A 182 1.53 21.04 3.20
N HIS A 183 0.39 21.28 3.84
CA HIS A 183 0.34 21.97 5.14
C HIS A 183 1.01 21.13 6.23
N ALA A 184 0.63 19.85 6.36
CA ALA A 184 1.25 18.94 7.32
C ALA A 184 2.76 18.84 7.07
N SER A 185 3.18 18.69 5.82
CA SER A 185 4.60 18.62 5.43
C SER A 185 5.42 19.87 5.74
N ALA A 186 4.78 21.01 5.99
CA ALA A 186 5.44 22.27 6.32
C ALA A 186 5.64 22.46 7.84
N SER A 187 5.02 21.62 8.66
CA SER A 187 5.26 21.56 10.11
C SER A 187 6.54 20.80 10.45
N ASP A 188 7.02 20.95 11.68
CA ASP A 188 8.12 20.20 12.26
C ASP A 188 7.71 18.85 12.85
N LEU A 189 6.49 18.38 12.59
CA LEU A 189 5.97 17.08 13.04
C LEU A 189 6.49 15.90 12.16
N ASP A 190 6.34 14.67 12.66
CA ASP A 190 7.20 13.55 12.25
C ASP A 190 6.54 12.52 11.33
N VAL A 191 5.30 12.13 11.64
CA VAL A 191 4.57 11.05 10.97
C VAL A 191 3.30 11.62 10.35
N PHE A 192 2.90 11.17 9.17
CA PHE A 192 1.84 11.81 8.38
C PHE A 192 0.68 10.85 8.13
N PRO A 193 -0.26 10.69 9.08
CA PRO A 193 -1.38 9.79 8.88
C PRO A 193 -2.39 10.32 7.86
N VAL A 194 -2.87 9.46 6.97
CA VAL A 194 -4.00 9.73 6.08
C VAL A 194 -5.26 9.20 6.74
N GLY A 195 -6.06 10.12 7.29
CA GLY A 195 -7.20 9.81 8.15
C GLY A 195 -8.55 9.69 7.43
N ALA A 196 -9.58 9.28 8.20
CA ALA A 196 -10.96 9.06 7.73
C ALA A 196 -11.13 7.96 6.66
N MET A 197 -10.24 6.96 6.66
CA MET A 197 -10.25 5.87 5.68
C MET A 197 -11.12 4.68 6.07
N VAL A 198 -11.40 4.49 7.37
CA VAL A 198 -12.18 3.35 7.89
C VAL A 198 -13.53 3.14 7.16
N PRO A 199 -14.37 4.17 6.91
CA PRO A 199 -15.62 3.97 6.19
C PRO A 199 -15.43 3.47 4.75
N LEU A 200 -14.38 3.97 4.06
CA LEU A 200 -14.04 3.54 2.70
C LEU A 200 -13.53 2.10 2.69
N LEU A 201 -12.65 1.74 3.63
CA LEU A 201 -12.10 0.40 3.80
C LEU A 201 -13.20 -0.62 4.09
N ASN A 202 -14.13 -0.30 5.00
CA ASN A 202 -15.25 -1.17 5.35
C ASN A 202 -16.25 -1.35 4.20
N SER A 203 -16.36 -0.36 3.32
CA SER A 203 -17.23 -0.39 2.14
C SER A 203 -16.49 -0.81 0.86
N TYR A 204 -15.26 -1.34 0.98
CA TYR A 204 -14.44 -1.84 -0.13
C TYR A 204 -14.16 -0.77 -1.22
N ARG A 205 -14.16 0.51 -0.88
CA ARG A 205 -13.92 1.64 -1.82
C ARG A 205 -12.42 1.89 -2.03
N TYR A 206 -11.67 0.86 -2.42
CA TYR A 206 -10.20 0.91 -2.48
C TYR A 206 -9.64 1.89 -3.52
N ALA A 207 -10.36 2.12 -4.63
CA ALA A 207 -10.00 3.15 -5.61
C ALA A 207 -9.89 4.54 -4.95
N GLU A 208 -10.85 4.89 -4.11
CA GLU A 208 -10.87 6.19 -3.43
C GLU A 208 -9.82 6.28 -2.32
N VAL A 209 -9.51 5.16 -1.66
CA VAL A 209 -8.36 5.09 -0.73
C VAL A 209 -7.06 5.37 -1.48
N VAL A 210 -6.87 4.76 -2.66
CA VAL A 210 -5.69 5.02 -3.50
C VAL A 210 -5.64 6.49 -3.92
N GLU A 211 -6.73 7.07 -4.41
CA GLU A 211 -6.79 8.50 -4.77
C GLU A 211 -6.42 9.42 -3.60
N ALA A 212 -6.99 9.17 -2.42
CA ALA A 212 -6.70 9.99 -1.24
C ALA A 212 -5.24 9.88 -0.79
N VAL A 213 -4.65 8.68 -0.82
CA VAL A 213 -3.23 8.46 -0.50
C VAL A 213 -2.33 9.13 -1.54
N ARG A 214 -2.59 8.95 -2.84
CA ARG A 214 -1.79 9.58 -3.91
C ARG A 214 -1.86 11.10 -3.85
N ALA A 215 -3.05 11.66 -3.63
CA ALA A 215 -3.23 13.09 -3.43
C ALA A 215 -2.45 13.62 -2.22
N ALA A 216 -2.53 12.93 -1.06
CA ALA A 216 -1.73 13.29 0.11
C ALA A 216 -0.23 13.23 -0.20
N LYS A 217 0.24 12.15 -0.86
CA LYS A 217 1.65 11.96 -1.24
C LYS A 217 2.17 13.04 -2.18
N ARG A 218 1.35 13.62 -3.07
CA ARG A 218 1.75 14.77 -3.90
C ARG A 218 2.06 16.02 -3.08
N GLY A 219 1.39 16.20 -1.94
CA GLY A 219 1.62 17.32 -1.04
C GLY A 219 2.74 17.10 -0.02
N LEU A 220 3.01 15.84 0.33
CA LEU A 220 4.03 15.46 1.30
C LEU A 220 5.42 15.42 0.65
N ALA A 221 6.46 15.87 1.38
CA ALA A 221 7.82 15.63 0.90
C ALA A 221 8.16 14.12 0.86
N PRO A 222 9.05 13.68 -0.04
CA PRO A 222 9.25 12.26 -0.34
C PRO A 222 9.63 11.40 0.87
N ASP A 223 10.33 11.97 1.84
CA ASP A 223 10.81 11.35 3.09
C ASP A 223 9.78 11.33 4.24
N ALA A 224 8.54 11.81 4.04
CA ALA A 224 7.46 11.71 5.03
C ALA A 224 7.00 10.27 5.22
N PRO A 225 7.13 9.62 6.39
CA PRO A 225 6.48 8.34 6.64
C PRO A 225 4.96 8.51 6.70
N VAL A 226 4.23 7.71 5.93
CA VAL A 226 2.78 7.81 5.79
C VAL A 226 2.09 6.67 6.52
N HIS A 227 1.17 7.02 7.42
CA HIS A 227 0.36 6.05 8.17
C HIS A 227 -1.05 5.98 7.59
N LEU A 228 -1.52 4.83 7.14
CA LEU A 228 -2.91 4.66 6.71
C LEU A 228 -3.80 4.27 7.90
N PHE A 229 -4.56 5.23 8.43
CA PHE A 229 -5.35 5.03 9.65
C PHE A 229 -6.46 3.99 9.47
N GLY A 230 -6.50 3.02 10.40
CA GLY A 230 -7.50 1.96 10.49
C GLY A 230 -7.40 0.88 9.41
N ALA A 231 -6.32 0.86 8.65
CA ALA A 231 -6.06 -0.17 7.66
C ALA A 231 -5.27 -1.34 8.26
N GLY A 232 -5.87 -2.54 8.29
CA GLY A 232 -5.08 -3.75 8.53
C GLY A 232 -5.75 -5.06 8.15
N HIS A 233 -6.68 -5.02 7.19
CA HIS A 233 -7.10 -6.24 6.53
C HIS A 233 -6.00 -6.67 5.52
N PRO A 234 -5.47 -7.91 5.57
CA PRO A 234 -4.32 -8.33 4.76
C PRO A 234 -4.50 -8.17 3.25
N MET A 235 -5.71 -8.41 2.75
CA MET A 235 -6.06 -8.26 1.33
C MET A 235 -5.60 -6.95 0.67
N MET A 236 -5.60 -5.82 1.40
CA MET A 236 -5.28 -4.50 0.82
C MET A 236 -3.84 -4.04 1.05
N LEU A 237 -3.06 -4.69 1.92
CA LEU A 237 -1.74 -4.20 2.36
C LEU A 237 -0.78 -3.95 1.20
N ALA A 238 -0.70 -4.90 0.26
CA ALA A 238 0.16 -4.73 -0.92
C ALA A 238 -0.23 -3.50 -1.75
N LEU A 239 -1.54 -3.25 -1.93
CA LEU A 239 -2.03 -2.11 -2.69
C LEU A 239 -1.72 -0.78 -1.99
N ALA A 240 -1.97 -0.68 -0.69
CA ALA A 240 -1.71 0.53 0.08
C ALA A 240 -0.20 0.84 0.16
N VAL A 241 0.64 -0.17 0.34
CA VAL A 241 2.10 0.01 0.28
C VAL A 241 2.52 0.48 -1.10
N ALA A 242 2.02 -0.14 -2.18
CA ALA A 242 2.34 0.29 -3.55
C ALA A 242 1.85 1.72 -3.86
N ALA A 243 0.82 2.21 -3.16
CA ALA A 243 0.37 3.60 -3.23
C ALA A 243 1.26 4.57 -2.42
N GLY A 244 2.06 4.07 -1.48
CA GLY A 244 3.07 4.83 -0.73
C GLY A 244 2.85 4.91 0.78
N CYS A 245 2.07 4.00 1.38
CA CYS A 245 1.90 3.89 2.83
C CYS A 245 3.01 3.06 3.49
N ASP A 246 3.41 3.47 4.70
CA ASP A 246 4.50 2.90 5.49
C ASP A 246 4.02 2.28 6.81
N LEU A 247 3.01 2.87 7.45
CA LEU A 247 2.46 2.39 8.71
C LEU A 247 0.98 2.06 8.55
N PHE A 248 0.54 1.07 9.31
CA PHE A 248 -0.81 0.54 9.31
C PHE A 248 -1.24 0.28 10.74
N ASP A 249 -2.48 0.56 11.11
CA ASP A 249 -3.02 0.16 12.41
C ASP A 249 -4.33 -0.59 12.26
N SER A 250 -4.56 -1.56 13.15
CA SER A 250 -5.79 -2.35 13.06
C SER A 250 -6.27 -2.96 14.36
N ALA A 251 -7.55 -2.74 14.64
CA ALA A 251 -8.34 -3.55 15.57
C ALA A 251 -9.02 -4.73 14.87
N ALA A 252 -8.91 -4.85 13.54
CA ALA A 252 -9.65 -5.83 12.76
C ALA A 252 -9.33 -7.27 13.19
N TYR A 253 -8.08 -7.57 13.57
CA TYR A 253 -7.70 -8.93 13.99
C TYR A 253 -8.56 -9.42 15.17
N ALA A 254 -8.82 -8.55 16.15
CA ALA A 254 -9.60 -8.85 17.35
C ALA A 254 -11.12 -8.68 17.09
N LEU A 255 -11.52 -7.58 16.46
CA LEU A 255 -12.94 -7.30 16.19
C LEU A 255 -13.56 -8.37 15.27
N MET A 256 -12.84 -8.79 14.23
CA MET A 256 -13.31 -9.84 13.33
C MET A 256 -13.34 -11.20 14.04
N ALA A 257 -12.32 -11.51 14.85
CA ALA A 257 -12.29 -12.75 15.61
C ALA A 257 -13.49 -12.89 16.57
N ARG A 258 -13.86 -11.80 17.25
CA ARG A 258 -15.04 -11.74 18.13
C ARG A 258 -16.36 -12.02 17.38
N ASP A 259 -16.42 -11.66 16.09
CA ASP A 259 -17.56 -11.95 15.21
C ASP A 259 -17.44 -13.32 14.51
N GLY A 260 -16.51 -14.19 14.93
CA GLY A 260 -16.26 -15.49 14.30
C GLY A 260 -15.70 -15.38 12.87
N ARG A 261 -15.02 -14.28 12.55
CA ARG A 261 -14.48 -14.00 11.20
C ARG A 261 -12.98 -14.30 11.10
N TYR A 262 -12.63 -14.97 10.02
CA TYR A 262 -11.31 -15.47 9.66
C TYR A 262 -10.72 -14.65 8.50
N LEU A 263 -9.59 -13.99 8.73
CA LEU A 263 -8.93 -13.16 7.72
C LEU A 263 -8.10 -13.98 6.73
N THR A 264 -8.15 -13.58 5.46
CA THR A 264 -7.31 -14.11 4.38
C THR A 264 -6.74 -12.96 3.53
N VAL A 265 -5.75 -13.27 2.69
CA VAL A 265 -5.22 -12.32 1.71
C VAL A 265 -6.18 -12.00 0.55
N SER A 266 -7.35 -12.64 0.50
CA SER A 266 -8.37 -12.46 -0.55
C SER A 266 -9.70 -11.92 -0.02
N GLY A 267 -9.84 -11.76 1.29
CA GLY A 267 -11.09 -11.36 1.93
C GLY A 267 -11.25 -11.95 3.32
N THR A 268 -12.49 -12.00 3.79
CA THR A 268 -12.85 -12.53 5.11
C THR A 268 -13.84 -13.69 4.95
N GLU A 269 -13.66 -14.75 5.74
CA GLU A 269 -14.57 -15.89 5.81
C GLU A 269 -15.23 -15.96 7.19
N HIS A 270 -16.40 -16.59 7.30
CA HIS A 270 -17.02 -16.89 8.59
C HIS A 270 -16.66 -18.31 9.01
N LEU A 271 -16.17 -18.48 10.25
CA LEU A 271 -15.80 -19.78 10.81
C LEU A 271 -16.93 -20.82 10.69
N GLU A 272 -18.19 -20.38 10.85
CA GLU A 272 -19.38 -21.22 10.73
C GLU A 272 -19.51 -21.94 9.37
N SER A 273 -19.05 -21.31 8.29
CA SER A 273 -19.13 -21.85 6.94
C SER A 273 -17.86 -22.58 6.49
N MET A 274 -16.83 -22.64 7.32
CA MET A 274 -15.54 -23.21 6.93
C MET A 274 -15.46 -24.71 7.19
N GLU A 275 -14.98 -25.45 6.19
CA GLU A 275 -14.65 -26.88 6.31
C GLU A 275 -13.14 -27.12 6.47
N TYR A 276 -12.30 -26.23 5.94
CA TYR A 276 -10.84 -26.31 6.01
C TYR A 276 -10.24 -24.95 6.32
N PHE A 277 -9.14 -24.91 7.07
CA PHE A 277 -8.30 -23.71 7.16
C PHE A 277 -7.29 -23.68 6.02
N PRO A 278 -7.34 -22.69 5.11
CA PRO A 278 -6.39 -22.55 4.00
C PRO A 278 -5.10 -21.84 4.44
N CYS A 279 -4.55 -22.20 5.61
CA CYS A 279 -3.37 -21.58 6.21
C CYS A 279 -2.52 -22.61 6.93
N SER A 280 -1.27 -22.28 7.21
CA SER A 280 -0.32 -23.13 7.93
C SER A 280 0.32 -22.41 9.11
N CYS A 281 -0.35 -21.38 9.65
CA CYS A 281 0.07 -20.75 10.91
C CYS A 281 -0.08 -21.75 12.08
N PRO A 282 0.54 -21.49 13.24
CA PRO A 282 0.44 -22.38 14.41
C PRO A 282 -0.98 -22.82 14.74
N VAL A 283 -1.95 -21.89 14.69
CA VAL A 283 -3.38 -22.19 14.91
C VAL A 283 -3.90 -23.17 13.85
N CYS A 284 -3.77 -22.86 12.56
CA CYS A 284 -4.34 -23.68 11.48
C CYS A 284 -3.62 -25.02 11.26
N ALA A 285 -2.40 -25.17 11.78
CA ALA A 285 -1.67 -26.43 11.77
C ALA A 285 -2.10 -27.39 12.89
N GLU A 286 -2.58 -26.83 14.01
CA GLU A 286 -3.01 -27.59 15.20
C GLU A 286 -4.50 -27.89 15.21
N TYR A 287 -5.34 -26.94 14.77
CA TYR A 287 -6.79 -27.02 14.85
C TYR A 287 -7.47 -27.07 13.49
N THR A 288 -8.70 -27.59 13.48
CA THR A 288 -9.62 -27.54 12.34
C THR A 288 -10.78 -26.56 12.61
N PRO A 289 -11.54 -26.14 11.57
CA PRO A 289 -12.73 -25.32 11.78
C PRO A 289 -13.80 -25.98 12.66
N ALA A 290 -13.86 -27.32 12.70
CA ALA A 290 -14.78 -28.05 13.57
C ALA A 290 -14.35 -27.97 15.03
N ASP A 291 -13.04 -28.04 15.30
CA ASP A 291 -12.49 -27.92 16.65
C ASP A 291 -12.84 -26.56 17.28
N LEU A 292 -12.58 -25.46 16.55
CA LEU A 292 -12.86 -24.11 17.05
C LEU A 292 -14.37 -23.89 17.28
N ARG A 293 -15.24 -24.40 16.40
CA ARG A 293 -16.70 -24.32 16.61
C ARG A 293 -17.16 -25.09 17.84
N ALA A 294 -16.54 -26.24 18.13
CA ALA A 294 -16.90 -27.06 19.27
C ALA A 294 -16.38 -26.49 20.60
N MET A 295 -15.38 -25.59 20.60
CA MET A 295 -14.89 -24.92 21.81
C MET A 295 -15.95 -24.06 22.47
N ASP A 296 -16.78 -23.36 21.69
CA ASP A 296 -17.90 -22.55 22.22
C ASP A 296 -18.96 -23.40 22.93
N ASP A 297 -19.07 -24.69 22.55
CA ASP A 297 -19.98 -25.66 23.15
C ASP A 297 -19.32 -26.50 24.28
N GLY A 298 -18.05 -26.24 24.61
CA GLY A 298 -17.28 -27.04 25.59
C GLY A 298 -17.02 -28.49 25.15
N ALA A 299 -17.09 -28.75 23.85
CA ALA A 299 -16.92 -30.07 23.22
C ALA A 299 -15.70 -30.14 22.28
N GLY A 300 -14.90 -29.08 22.22
CA GLY A 300 -13.66 -29.00 21.44
C GLY A 300 -12.49 -29.73 22.12
N PRO A 301 -11.27 -29.64 21.54
CA PRO A 301 -10.06 -30.10 22.19
C PRO A 301 -9.92 -29.48 23.59
N ASP A 302 -9.43 -30.25 24.57
CA ASP A 302 -9.14 -29.78 25.93
C ASP A 302 -7.97 -28.78 25.92
N ASP A 303 -8.23 -27.53 25.52
CA ASP A 303 -7.38 -26.36 25.72
C ASP A 303 -8.13 -25.37 26.62
N GLU A 304 -8.01 -25.58 27.94
CA GLU A 304 -8.68 -24.74 28.94
C GLU A 304 -8.16 -23.28 28.95
N ASP A 305 -7.03 -23.03 28.29
CA ASP A 305 -6.31 -21.75 28.34
C ASP A 305 -6.66 -20.80 27.19
N ARG A 306 -7.23 -21.30 26.07
CA ARG A 306 -7.51 -20.48 24.86
C ARG A 306 -8.92 -20.67 24.31
N SER A 307 -9.59 -19.55 24.00
CA SER A 307 -10.90 -19.55 23.34
C SER A 307 -10.81 -19.54 21.81
N ALA A 308 -11.91 -19.90 21.14
CA ALA A 308 -12.02 -19.77 19.69
C ALA A 308 -11.80 -18.33 19.20
N GLU A 309 -12.29 -17.33 19.92
CA GLU A 309 -12.03 -15.90 19.66
C GLU A 309 -10.52 -15.60 19.70
N GLN A 310 -9.80 -16.09 20.71
CA GLN A 310 -8.36 -15.86 20.82
C GLN A 310 -7.59 -16.54 19.68
N LEU A 311 -7.91 -17.79 19.36
CA LEU A 311 -7.27 -18.52 18.25
C LEU A 311 -7.52 -17.86 16.90
N LEU A 312 -8.74 -17.36 16.65
CA LEU A 312 -9.04 -16.57 15.45
C LEU A 312 -8.23 -15.27 15.41
N ALA A 313 -8.11 -14.57 16.54
CA ALA A 313 -7.31 -13.33 16.62
C ALA A 313 -5.82 -13.58 16.35
N GLU A 314 -5.26 -14.67 16.88
CA GLU A 314 -3.89 -15.11 16.63
C GLU A 314 -3.69 -15.46 15.15
N HIS A 315 -4.59 -16.23 14.55
CA HIS A 315 -4.57 -16.50 13.10
C HIS A 315 -4.60 -15.20 12.28
N ASN A 316 -5.52 -14.29 12.61
CA ASN A 316 -5.70 -13.02 11.93
C ASN A 316 -4.42 -12.17 11.97
N LEU A 317 -3.73 -12.14 13.12
CA LEU A 317 -2.42 -11.51 13.24
C LEU A 317 -1.37 -12.21 12.38
N HIS A 318 -1.28 -13.54 12.43
CA HIS A 318 -0.30 -14.30 11.63
C HIS A 318 -0.41 -14.00 10.14
N VAL A 319 -1.63 -14.03 9.56
CA VAL A 319 -1.82 -13.73 8.13
C VAL A 319 -1.44 -12.29 7.80
N THR A 320 -1.78 -11.34 8.68
CA THR A 320 -1.51 -9.92 8.44
C THR A 320 -0.01 -9.62 8.48
N PHE A 321 0.72 -10.13 9.47
CA PHE A 321 2.18 -10.00 9.56
C PHE A 321 2.92 -10.80 8.48
N GLU A 322 2.41 -11.97 8.09
CA GLU A 322 2.96 -12.70 6.95
C GLU A 322 2.82 -11.91 5.64
N GLU A 323 1.69 -11.25 5.42
CA GLU A 323 1.50 -10.46 4.22
C GLU A 323 2.44 -9.25 4.17
N LEU A 324 2.68 -8.56 5.29
CA LEU A 324 3.71 -7.50 5.33
C LEU A 324 5.11 -8.03 5.02
N ARG A 325 5.50 -9.20 5.55
CA ARG A 325 6.77 -9.83 5.20
C ARG A 325 6.87 -10.13 3.69
N ARG A 326 5.77 -10.59 3.09
CA ARG A 326 5.68 -10.84 1.64
C ARG A 326 5.79 -9.54 0.83
N VAL A 327 5.15 -8.46 1.28
CA VAL A 327 5.26 -7.14 0.67
C VAL A 327 6.69 -6.62 0.73
N LYS A 328 7.38 -6.72 1.88
CA LYS A 328 8.80 -6.36 2.01
C LYS A 328 9.69 -7.18 1.07
N ALA A 329 9.48 -8.49 0.99
CA ALA A 329 10.21 -9.35 0.05
C ALA A 329 9.96 -8.93 -1.43
N ALA A 330 8.72 -8.54 -1.76
CA ALA A 330 8.37 -8.09 -3.09
C ALA A 330 9.04 -6.76 -3.46
N ILE A 331 9.11 -5.81 -2.52
CA ILE A 331 9.86 -4.55 -2.72
C ILE A 331 11.33 -4.84 -3.02
N ARG A 332 12.00 -5.68 -2.20
CA ARG A 332 13.42 -6.01 -2.41
C ARG A 332 13.69 -6.70 -3.75
N SER A 333 12.74 -7.48 -4.23
CA SER A 333 12.85 -8.20 -5.51
C SER A 333 12.37 -7.35 -6.70
N GLY A 334 11.80 -6.16 -6.44
CA GLY A 334 11.22 -5.32 -7.49
C GLY A 334 10.01 -5.93 -8.19
N ASN A 335 9.17 -6.65 -7.46
CA ASN A 335 7.94 -7.28 -7.99
C ASN A 335 6.67 -6.96 -7.18
N LEU A 336 6.65 -5.84 -6.45
CA LEU A 336 5.50 -5.37 -5.68
C LEU A 336 4.24 -5.23 -6.53
N LEU A 337 4.32 -4.62 -7.72
CA LEU A 337 3.15 -4.49 -8.60
C LEU A 337 2.63 -5.85 -9.10
N GLN A 338 3.49 -6.87 -9.21
CA GLN A 338 3.06 -8.25 -9.49
C GLN A 338 2.36 -8.88 -8.28
N LEU A 339 2.80 -8.57 -7.06
CA LEU A 339 2.08 -8.98 -5.85
C LEU A 339 0.71 -8.30 -5.78
N VAL A 340 0.62 -6.99 -6.02
CA VAL A 340 -0.65 -6.24 -6.08
C VAL A 340 -1.58 -6.84 -7.12
N ASP A 341 -1.06 -7.11 -8.33
CA ASP A 341 -1.81 -7.74 -9.41
C ASP A 341 -2.46 -9.05 -8.93
N ARG A 342 -1.69 -9.95 -8.30
CA ARG A 342 -2.22 -11.21 -7.74
C ARG A 342 -3.28 -10.99 -6.67
N ARG A 343 -3.11 -10.02 -5.76
CA ARG A 343 -4.09 -9.69 -4.72
C ARG A 343 -5.37 -9.08 -5.29
N ALA A 344 -5.24 -8.26 -6.32
CA ALA A 344 -6.36 -7.62 -7.01
C ALA A 344 -7.37 -8.61 -7.61
N ARG A 345 -6.98 -9.88 -7.81
CA ARG A 345 -7.87 -10.93 -8.35
C ARG A 345 -8.76 -11.56 -7.27
N GLY A 346 -8.53 -11.25 -5.99
CA GLY A 346 -9.37 -11.71 -4.89
C GLY A 346 -10.74 -11.03 -4.84
N HIS A 347 -10.85 -9.79 -5.31
CA HIS A 347 -12.10 -9.01 -5.20
C HIS A 347 -12.22 -7.94 -6.30
N PRO A 348 -13.40 -7.71 -6.92
CA PRO A 348 -13.57 -6.68 -7.96
C PRO A 348 -13.13 -5.28 -7.53
N ALA A 349 -13.47 -4.87 -6.31
CA ALA A 349 -13.06 -3.56 -5.83
C ALA A 349 -11.54 -3.43 -5.59
N MET A 350 -10.84 -4.54 -5.32
CA MET A 350 -9.37 -4.54 -5.28
C MET A 350 -8.78 -4.38 -6.69
N LEU A 351 -9.43 -4.95 -7.70
CA LEU A 351 -9.08 -4.72 -9.11
C LEU A 351 -9.28 -3.26 -9.51
N ASP A 352 -10.39 -2.64 -9.11
CA ASP A 352 -10.62 -1.20 -9.35
C ASP A 352 -9.56 -0.35 -8.63
N GLY A 353 -9.21 -0.69 -7.39
CA GLY A 353 -8.11 -0.07 -6.66
C GLY A 353 -6.76 -0.19 -7.39
N PHE A 354 -6.43 -1.36 -7.92
CA PHE A 354 -5.20 -1.56 -8.69
C PHE A 354 -5.18 -0.78 -10.00
N ARG A 355 -6.31 -0.74 -10.73
CA ARG A 355 -6.44 0.06 -11.95
C ARG A 355 -6.26 1.55 -11.66
N THR A 356 -6.88 2.02 -10.58
CA THR A 356 -6.72 3.40 -10.10
C THR A 356 -5.26 3.68 -9.78
N LEU A 357 -4.55 2.77 -9.10
CA LEU A 357 -3.12 2.93 -8.83
C LEU A 357 -2.30 3.10 -10.14
N LEU A 358 -2.64 2.34 -11.18
CA LEU A 358 -2.00 2.43 -12.49
C LEU A 358 -2.43 3.65 -13.31
N ASP A 359 -3.51 4.34 -12.95
CA ASP A 359 -3.82 5.68 -13.50
C ASP A 359 -2.79 6.72 -13.03
N HIS A 360 -2.05 6.44 -11.94
CA HIS A 360 -0.93 7.24 -11.44
C HIS A 360 0.45 6.70 -11.87
N ALA A 361 0.54 5.90 -12.96
CA ALA A 361 1.79 5.25 -13.38
C ALA A 361 2.97 6.21 -13.56
N ASP A 362 2.74 7.42 -14.08
CA ASP A 362 3.77 8.45 -14.26
C ASP A 362 4.35 8.93 -12.91
N GLU A 363 3.52 9.00 -11.88
CA GLU A 363 3.99 9.34 -10.54
C GLU A 363 4.79 8.19 -9.92
N LEU A 364 4.37 6.94 -10.17
CA LEU A 364 5.06 5.75 -9.69
C LEU A 364 6.44 5.59 -10.37
N GLU A 365 6.53 5.89 -11.66
CA GLU A 365 7.77 5.78 -12.46
C GLU A 365 8.94 6.52 -11.83
N ARG A 366 8.66 7.69 -11.22
CA ARG A 366 9.67 8.58 -10.63
C ARG A 366 10.46 7.96 -9.48
N THR A 367 9.86 7.04 -8.73
CA THR A 367 10.51 6.35 -7.60
C THR A 367 10.81 4.89 -7.89
N ASP A 368 10.27 4.37 -8.98
CA ASP A 368 10.38 2.99 -9.38
C ASP A 368 11.82 2.66 -9.86
N PRO A 369 12.46 1.58 -9.36
CA PRO A 369 13.83 1.25 -9.74
C PRO A 369 14.04 1.04 -11.25
N VAL A 370 15.12 1.58 -11.78
CA VAL A 370 15.48 1.46 -13.21
C VAL A 370 15.77 0.03 -13.64
N SER A 371 16.21 -0.82 -12.71
CA SER A 371 16.50 -2.24 -12.94
C SER A 371 15.99 -3.07 -11.77
N LYS A 372 15.36 -4.20 -12.07
CA LYS A 372 14.77 -5.13 -11.11
C LYS A 372 14.96 -6.57 -11.57
N ASP A 373 14.36 -7.53 -10.85
CA ASP A 373 14.18 -8.89 -11.34
C ASP A 373 13.28 -8.92 -12.59
N ALA A 374 13.15 -10.09 -13.21
CA ALA A 374 12.42 -10.28 -14.45
C ALA A 374 10.97 -9.75 -14.37
N PHE A 375 10.60 -8.92 -15.34
CA PHE A 375 9.23 -8.44 -15.49
C PHE A 375 8.32 -9.57 -15.98
N PHE A 376 7.24 -9.87 -15.25
CA PHE A 376 6.27 -10.88 -15.64
C PHE A 376 4.98 -10.23 -16.13
N TYR A 377 4.60 -10.54 -17.37
CA TYR A 377 3.32 -10.13 -17.95
C TYR A 377 2.23 -11.16 -17.61
N THR A 378 1.41 -10.86 -16.59
CA THR A 378 0.41 -11.80 -16.05
C THR A 378 -1.03 -11.32 -16.19
N SER A 379 -1.24 -10.10 -16.67
CA SER A 379 -2.55 -9.46 -16.76
C SER A 379 -2.55 -8.32 -17.77
N HIS A 380 -3.74 -7.89 -18.22
CA HIS A 380 -3.91 -6.68 -19.03
C HIS A 380 -3.32 -5.44 -18.34
N GLU A 381 -3.48 -5.34 -17.02
CA GLU A 381 -2.95 -4.25 -16.21
C GLU A 381 -1.41 -4.22 -16.19
N SER A 382 -0.74 -5.34 -16.48
CA SER A 382 0.72 -5.38 -16.60
C SER A 382 1.23 -4.46 -17.73
N ALA A 383 0.44 -4.25 -18.79
CA ALA A 383 0.78 -3.36 -19.89
C ALA A 383 0.87 -1.89 -19.47
N ARG A 384 0.26 -1.52 -18.34
CA ARG A 384 0.18 -0.15 -17.82
C ARG A 384 1.18 0.14 -16.70
N ARG A 385 2.10 -0.79 -16.42
CA ARG A 385 3.09 -0.63 -15.34
C ARG A 385 4.19 0.36 -15.73
N PRO A 386 4.84 1.03 -14.76
CA PRO A 386 5.82 2.09 -15.02
C PRO A 386 6.98 1.68 -15.94
N GLU A 387 7.40 0.41 -15.90
CA GLU A 387 8.47 -0.11 -16.77
C GLU A 387 8.16 0.06 -18.26
N VAL A 388 6.89 -0.07 -18.65
CA VAL A 388 6.44 0.02 -20.04
C VAL A 388 6.53 1.47 -20.50
N SER A 389 5.93 2.40 -19.74
CA SER A 389 5.99 3.84 -20.02
C SER A 389 7.44 4.35 -20.06
N ARG A 390 8.26 3.97 -19.08
CA ARG A 390 9.69 4.30 -19.04
C ARG A 390 10.44 3.80 -20.28
N HIS A 391 10.12 2.60 -20.77
CA HIS A 391 10.75 2.09 -22.00
C HIS A 391 10.35 2.96 -23.20
N HIS A 392 9.07 3.30 -23.33
CA HIS A 392 8.57 4.16 -24.41
C HIS A 392 9.28 5.53 -24.40
N ASP A 393 9.38 6.18 -23.24
CA ASP A 393 10.10 7.46 -23.09
C ASP A 393 11.56 7.37 -23.52
N ARG A 394 12.21 6.23 -23.28
CA ARG A 394 13.62 6.00 -23.60
C ARG A 394 13.87 5.70 -25.08
N LEU A 395 12.84 5.39 -25.88
CA LEU A 395 12.97 5.17 -27.32
C LEU A 395 13.49 6.41 -28.04
N SER A 396 13.11 7.60 -27.57
CA SER A 396 13.61 8.90 -28.06
C SER A 396 15.13 9.08 -27.96
N ARG A 397 15.80 8.24 -27.16
CA ARG A 397 17.26 8.30 -26.93
C ARG A 397 18.04 7.42 -27.90
N LEU A 398 17.36 6.62 -28.71
CA LEU A 398 17.97 5.68 -29.63
C LEU A 398 18.16 6.33 -31.00
N ALA A 399 19.31 6.08 -31.62
CA ALA A 399 19.53 6.47 -33.01
C ALA A 399 18.81 5.49 -33.94
N VAL A 400 17.85 5.99 -34.70
CA VAL A 400 17.08 5.23 -35.70
C VAL A 400 17.73 5.41 -37.07
N PRO A 401 17.97 4.33 -37.84
CA PRO A 401 18.48 4.43 -39.20
C PRO A 401 17.37 4.86 -40.18
N ASP A 402 17.77 5.24 -41.40
CA ASP A 402 16.83 5.74 -42.40
C ASP A 402 15.74 4.72 -42.76
N ARG A 403 16.08 3.43 -42.94
CA ARG A 403 15.10 2.35 -43.17
C ARG A 403 15.17 1.28 -42.08
N LEU A 404 14.11 1.14 -41.29
CA LEU A 404 14.07 0.27 -40.10
C LEU A 404 12.91 -0.74 -40.18
N LEU A 405 13.24 -2.03 -40.03
CA LEU A 405 12.25 -3.08 -39.78
C LEU A 405 12.11 -3.34 -38.27
N LEU A 406 10.89 -3.28 -37.77
CA LEU A 406 10.48 -3.73 -36.45
C LEU A 406 9.77 -5.08 -36.61
N THR A 407 10.23 -6.14 -35.94
CA THR A 407 9.61 -7.47 -36.10
C THR A 407 9.55 -8.28 -34.80
N GLU A 408 8.48 -9.06 -34.64
CA GLU A 408 8.34 -10.09 -33.60
C GLU A 408 9.11 -11.40 -33.95
N SER A 409 9.53 -11.56 -35.21
CA SER A 409 10.27 -12.73 -35.69
C SER A 409 11.80 -12.53 -35.71
N ASP A 410 12.51 -13.57 -36.15
CA ASP A 410 13.93 -13.43 -36.46
C ASP A 410 14.15 -12.51 -37.67
N ALA A 411 15.37 -11.97 -37.79
CA ALA A 411 15.68 -11.07 -38.89
C ALA A 411 15.59 -11.85 -40.22
N PRO A 412 14.92 -11.31 -41.24
CA PRO A 412 14.87 -11.96 -42.54
C PRO A 412 16.29 -12.21 -43.08
N SER A 413 16.50 -13.38 -43.70
CA SER A 413 17.84 -13.73 -44.23
C SER A 413 18.33 -12.83 -45.36
N ASN A 414 17.42 -12.15 -46.06
CA ASN A 414 17.73 -11.16 -47.09
C ASN A 414 16.69 -10.03 -47.01
N HIS A 415 17.15 -8.80 -46.77
CA HIS A 415 16.29 -7.62 -46.67
C HIS A 415 17.04 -6.36 -47.11
N GLU A 416 16.28 -5.28 -47.36
CA GLU A 416 16.80 -3.98 -47.77
C GLU A 416 16.86 -2.92 -46.66
N TYR A 417 16.41 -3.26 -45.44
CA TYR A 417 16.47 -2.38 -44.27
C TYR A 417 17.91 -2.18 -43.79
N ASP A 418 18.20 -0.98 -43.28
CA ASP A 418 19.49 -0.62 -42.70
C ASP A 418 19.69 -1.28 -41.32
N ALA A 419 18.60 -1.53 -40.59
CA ALA A 419 18.60 -2.34 -39.38
C ALA A 419 17.29 -3.11 -39.19
N VAL A 420 17.36 -4.16 -38.35
CA VAL A 420 16.20 -4.93 -37.90
C VAL A 420 16.17 -4.95 -36.37
N TRP A 421 15.12 -4.37 -35.80
CA TRP A 421 14.85 -4.35 -34.37
C TRP A 421 13.80 -5.40 -34.00
N ARG A 422 13.80 -5.78 -32.72
CA ARG A 422 12.77 -6.65 -32.18
C ARG A 422 11.60 -5.83 -31.66
N ILE A 423 10.40 -6.39 -31.74
CA ILE A 423 9.21 -5.95 -31.02
C ILE A 423 8.93 -6.95 -29.91
N LYS A 424 8.63 -6.47 -28.71
CA LYS A 424 8.20 -7.31 -27.59
C LYS A 424 7.05 -6.66 -26.84
N PRO A 425 5.81 -7.14 -27.00
CA PRO A 425 4.69 -6.70 -26.17
C PRO A 425 4.93 -7.02 -24.68
N PRO A 426 4.59 -6.12 -23.73
CA PRO A 426 3.93 -4.83 -23.92
C PRO A 426 4.84 -3.64 -24.27
N PHE A 427 6.17 -3.82 -24.31
CA PHE A 427 7.15 -2.72 -24.44
C PHE A 427 7.26 -2.11 -25.84
N GLY A 428 7.06 -2.89 -26.90
CA GLY A 428 7.26 -2.41 -28.27
C GLY A 428 8.71 -2.57 -28.75
N PRO A 429 9.24 -1.63 -29.57
CA PRO A 429 10.46 -1.86 -30.33
C PRO A 429 11.74 -1.69 -29.49
N PHE A 430 12.80 -2.41 -29.86
CA PHE A 430 14.15 -2.22 -29.32
C PHE A 430 15.24 -2.83 -30.23
N PRO A 431 16.46 -2.24 -30.25
CA PRO A 431 17.60 -2.83 -30.93
C PRO A 431 17.93 -4.22 -30.39
N ARG A 432 18.27 -5.18 -31.27
CA ARG A 432 18.62 -6.56 -30.87
C ARG A 432 19.71 -6.63 -29.80
N ALA A 433 20.64 -5.68 -29.80
CA ALA A 433 21.71 -5.57 -28.80
C ALA A 433 21.21 -5.38 -27.35
N LEU A 434 19.95 -4.94 -27.16
CA LEU A 434 19.35 -4.75 -25.85
C LEU A 434 18.50 -5.97 -25.38
N SER A 435 18.49 -7.08 -26.12
CA SER A 435 17.64 -8.24 -25.80
C SER A 435 17.91 -8.87 -24.43
N GLU A 436 19.10 -8.65 -23.87
CA GLU A 436 19.54 -9.18 -22.57
C GLU A 436 19.49 -8.11 -21.46
N THR A 437 18.92 -6.94 -21.73
CA THR A 437 18.83 -5.81 -20.80
C THR A 437 17.43 -5.72 -20.21
N TYR A 438 17.30 -5.45 -18.91
CA TYR A 438 16.00 -5.17 -18.28
C TYR A 438 15.34 -3.89 -18.88
N PRO A 439 14.01 -3.88 -19.11
CA PRO A 439 13.03 -4.94 -18.84
C PRO A 439 12.81 -5.90 -20.03
N LEU A 440 13.64 -5.85 -21.07
CA LEU A 440 13.46 -6.61 -22.32
C LEU A 440 13.72 -8.12 -22.16
N THR A 441 14.26 -8.54 -21.03
CA THR A 441 14.32 -9.93 -20.56
C THR A 441 12.99 -10.45 -19.99
N ALA A 442 11.91 -9.65 -20.05
CA ALA A 442 10.59 -10.00 -19.52
C ALA A 442 10.07 -11.38 -19.94
N GLU A 443 9.37 -12.05 -19.03
CA GLU A 443 8.62 -13.27 -19.33
C GLU A 443 7.20 -12.90 -19.76
N VAL A 444 6.85 -13.31 -20.97
CA VAL A 444 5.56 -13.01 -21.61
C VAL A 444 4.93 -14.29 -22.14
N PRO A 445 3.59 -14.45 -22.07
CA PRO A 445 2.94 -15.66 -22.56
C PRO A 445 3.01 -15.76 -24.08
N ASP A 446 3.09 -16.98 -24.62
CA ASP A 446 3.02 -17.21 -26.08
C ASP A 446 1.71 -16.66 -26.69
N ARG A 447 0.64 -16.62 -25.89
CA ARG A 447 -0.66 -16.05 -26.26
C ARG A 447 -0.78 -14.64 -25.68
N ILE A 448 -0.13 -13.70 -26.34
CA ILE A 448 -0.22 -12.27 -26.00
C ILE A 448 -1.66 -11.77 -26.19
N ASP A 449 -2.11 -10.95 -25.26
CA ASP A 449 -3.43 -10.32 -25.33
C ASP A 449 -3.38 -8.99 -26.11
N GLY A 450 -4.55 -8.49 -26.47
CA GLY A 450 -4.66 -7.22 -27.20
C GLY A 450 -4.33 -5.98 -26.37
N ALA A 451 -4.09 -6.04 -25.06
CA ALA A 451 -3.68 -4.89 -24.26
C ALA A 451 -2.16 -4.68 -24.36
N ALA A 452 -1.40 -5.78 -24.27
CA ALA A 452 0.04 -5.76 -24.54
C ALA A 452 0.35 -5.34 -25.98
N GLN A 453 -0.42 -5.82 -26.97
CA GLN A 453 -0.22 -5.41 -28.37
C GLN A 453 -0.46 -3.91 -28.57
N VAL A 454 -1.49 -3.34 -27.92
CA VAL A 454 -1.75 -1.89 -27.97
C VAL A 454 -0.61 -1.11 -27.34
N ALA A 455 -0.14 -1.51 -26.15
CA ALA A 455 1.01 -0.85 -25.52
C ALA A 455 2.27 -0.93 -26.39
N ALA A 456 2.51 -2.07 -27.05
CA ALA A 456 3.62 -2.21 -27.99
C ALA A 456 3.49 -1.25 -29.18
N ALA A 457 2.28 -1.06 -29.71
CA ALA A 457 1.98 -0.11 -30.77
C ALA A 457 2.22 1.34 -30.33
N GLU A 458 1.85 1.70 -29.09
CA GLU A 458 2.15 3.01 -28.50
C GLU A 458 3.67 3.23 -28.36
N GLY A 459 4.44 2.18 -28.07
CA GLY A 459 5.90 2.20 -28.13
C GLY A 459 6.42 2.46 -29.55
N VAL A 460 5.80 1.87 -30.59
CA VAL A 460 6.13 2.19 -32.00
C VAL A 460 5.83 3.66 -32.30
N ALA A 461 4.67 4.17 -31.88
CA ALA A 461 4.31 5.58 -32.05
C ALA A 461 5.34 6.51 -31.41
N SER A 462 5.77 6.19 -30.18
CA SER A 462 6.80 6.97 -29.47
C SER A 462 8.15 7.00 -30.22
N LEU A 463 8.52 5.90 -30.89
CA LEU A 463 9.72 5.84 -31.72
C LEU A 463 9.59 6.72 -32.98
N VAL A 464 8.43 6.67 -33.64
CA VAL A 464 8.11 7.46 -34.84
C VAL A 464 8.09 8.95 -34.53
N ASP A 465 7.43 9.35 -33.44
CA ASP A 465 7.35 10.76 -33.01
C ASP A 465 8.73 11.38 -32.79
N ALA A 466 9.68 10.59 -32.28
CA ALA A 466 11.07 11.02 -32.10
C ALA A 466 11.90 11.00 -33.39
N ASN A 467 11.45 10.29 -34.44
CA ASN A 467 12.18 10.06 -35.69
C ASN A 467 11.26 10.16 -36.93
N PRO A 468 10.65 11.33 -37.19
CA PRO A 468 9.59 11.48 -38.19
C PRO A 468 10.05 11.27 -39.65
N ASP A 469 11.36 11.34 -39.91
CA ASP A 469 11.93 11.18 -41.24
C ASP A 469 12.34 9.72 -41.56
N ALA A 470 12.24 8.80 -40.58
CA ALA A 470 12.61 7.40 -40.75
C ALA A 470 11.50 6.60 -41.46
N ASP A 471 11.90 5.78 -42.43
CA ASP A 471 11.05 4.82 -43.12
C ASP A 471 10.96 3.54 -42.26
N ILE A 472 9.84 3.36 -41.57
CA ILE A 472 9.65 2.28 -40.59
C ILE A 472 8.59 1.29 -41.07
N THR A 473 8.94 0.01 -41.06
CA THR A 473 8.01 -1.10 -41.30
C THR A 473 7.83 -1.93 -40.04
N LEU A 474 6.59 -2.25 -39.67
CA LEU A 474 6.21 -3.12 -38.57
C LEU A 474 5.70 -4.47 -39.08
N GLY A 475 6.49 -5.53 -38.89
CA GLY A 475 6.09 -6.92 -39.03
C GLY A 475 5.53 -7.49 -37.73
N HIS A 476 4.22 -7.70 -37.66
CA HIS A 476 3.54 -8.22 -36.46
C HIS A 476 2.95 -9.64 -36.67
N ASP A 477 2.80 -10.43 -35.60
CA ASP A 477 2.17 -11.75 -35.63
C ASP A 477 0.70 -11.67 -35.18
N ASP A 478 -0.18 -11.30 -36.12
CA ASP A 478 -1.65 -11.32 -35.93
C ASP A 478 -2.16 -10.47 -34.76
N TRP A 479 -1.73 -9.21 -34.73
CA TRP A 479 -2.22 -8.22 -33.76
C TRP A 479 -3.70 -7.95 -33.96
N VAL A 480 -4.39 -7.68 -32.85
CA VAL A 480 -5.80 -7.28 -32.87
C VAL A 480 -5.97 -5.96 -33.63
N ALA A 481 -7.12 -5.75 -34.26
CA ALA A 481 -7.41 -4.56 -35.07
C ALA A 481 -7.08 -3.24 -34.35
N ARG A 482 -7.50 -3.10 -33.09
CA ARG A 482 -7.22 -1.90 -32.28
C ARG A 482 -5.72 -1.61 -32.05
N ALA A 483 -4.88 -2.65 -32.06
CA ALA A 483 -3.43 -2.47 -31.90
C ALA A 483 -2.80 -2.01 -33.21
N VAL A 484 -3.26 -2.56 -34.34
CA VAL A 484 -2.88 -2.08 -35.68
C VAL A 484 -3.35 -0.64 -35.91
N GLU A 485 -4.58 -0.30 -35.50
CA GLU A 485 -5.12 1.08 -35.56
C GLU A 485 -4.36 2.08 -34.66
N ALA A 486 -3.64 1.61 -33.65
CA ALA A 486 -2.81 2.45 -32.78
C ALA A 486 -1.41 2.73 -33.36
N VAL A 487 -1.01 2.02 -34.42
CA VAL A 487 0.24 2.28 -35.13
C VAL A 487 0.06 3.52 -36.02
N PRO A 488 1.02 4.47 -36.07
CA PRO A 488 0.90 5.65 -36.93
C PRO A 488 0.77 5.29 -38.41
N ASP A 489 -0.05 6.06 -39.15
CA ASP A 489 -0.26 5.89 -40.60
C ASP A 489 1.03 5.98 -41.45
N SER A 490 2.09 6.57 -40.90
CA SER A 490 3.40 6.68 -41.55
C SER A 490 4.25 5.40 -41.46
N VAL A 491 3.80 4.39 -40.71
CA VAL A 491 4.47 3.10 -40.57
C VAL A 491 3.82 2.10 -41.51
N ASP A 492 4.61 1.44 -42.35
CA ASP A 492 4.12 0.32 -43.14
C ASP A 492 3.86 -0.89 -42.25
N VAL A 493 2.67 -1.50 -42.32
CA VAL A 493 2.29 -2.60 -41.44
C VAL A 493 2.14 -3.90 -42.22
N GLU A 494 2.83 -4.94 -41.77
CA GLU A 494 2.88 -6.25 -42.38
C GLU A 494 2.47 -7.34 -41.37
N ASN A 495 1.50 -8.20 -41.74
CA ASN A 495 1.13 -9.35 -40.93
C ASN A 495 1.93 -10.59 -41.36
N LEU A 496 2.84 -11.01 -40.49
CA LEU A 496 3.80 -12.08 -40.73
C LEU A 496 3.15 -13.44 -41.02
N ARG A 497 1.89 -13.67 -40.61
CA ARG A 497 1.17 -14.91 -40.93
C ARG A 497 0.82 -15.04 -42.40
N PHE A 498 0.69 -13.94 -43.13
CA PHE A 498 0.36 -13.96 -44.55
C PHE A 498 1.60 -13.90 -45.46
N ILE A 499 2.74 -13.48 -44.92
CA ILE A 499 3.97 -13.22 -45.68
C ILE A 499 5.01 -14.35 -45.48
N GLY A 500 4.85 -15.16 -44.44
CA GLY A 500 5.79 -16.22 -44.05
C GLY A 500 6.81 -15.69 -43.02
N ARG A 501 7.08 -16.47 -41.97
CA ARG A 501 7.94 -16.06 -40.84
C ARG A 501 9.40 -15.89 -41.20
#